data_AF-T2JJE9-F1
#
_entry.id   AF-T2JJE9-F1
#
_cell.length_a   1.000
_cell.length_b   1.000
_cell.length_c   1.000
_cell.angle_alpha   90.00
_cell.angle_beta   90.00
_cell.angle_gamma   90.00
#
_symmetry.space_group_name_H-M   'P 1'
#
loop_
_entity.id
_entity.type
_entity.pdbx_description
1 polymer ?
#
loop_
_entity_poly.entity_id
_entity_poly.type
_entity_poly.pdbx_seq_one_letter_code
_entity_poly.pdbx_strand_id
1 'polypeptide(L)'
;MKKSLVRDSFFRKAVIHAYDYRCSLCNLKVIKSLSQSIVDGAHIKPFAQFYDNNINNGISLCKNHHWAFDRGIFSIDDNYQVLISDNFSEESPNSKPIREFQGETILLPNSPTYFPSIEAIQWHRQNIFRQ
;
A
#
# COMPACT_ATOMS: atom_id res chain seq x y z
N MET A 1 -9.16 -10.02 -22.15
CA MET A 1 -9.22 -8.73 -21.42
C MET A 1 -10.22 -8.69 -20.26
N LYS A 2 -11.53 -8.98 -20.45
CA LYS A 2 -12.55 -8.88 -19.36
C LYS A 2 -12.25 -9.68 -18.07
N LYS A 3 -11.67 -10.87 -18.18
CA LYS A 3 -11.38 -11.75 -17.02
C LYS A 3 -10.28 -11.19 -16.08
N SER A 4 -9.34 -10.41 -16.63
CA SER A 4 -8.25 -9.79 -15.85
C SER A 4 -8.78 -8.67 -14.97
N LEU A 5 -9.63 -7.80 -15.52
CA LEU A 5 -10.24 -6.67 -14.80
C LEU A 5 -11.12 -7.12 -13.63
N VAL A 6 -11.86 -8.22 -13.82
CA VAL A 6 -12.69 -8.79 -12.76
C VAL A 6 -11.82 -9.33 -11.61
N ARG A 7 -10.75 -10.06 -11.94
CA ARG A 7 -9.80 -10.60 -10.94
C ARG A 7 -9.10 -9.50 -10.16
N ASP A 8 -8.70 -8.43 -10.85
CA ASP A 8 -8.12 -7.24 -10.23
C ASP A 8 -9.08 -6.59 -9.23
N SER A 9 -10.37 -6.43 -9.60
CA SER A 9 -11.38 -5.90 -8.68
C SER A 9 -11.57 -6.74 -7.42
N PHE A 10 -11.56 -8.07 -7.54
CA PHE A 10 -11.66 -8.97 -6.38
C PHE A 10 -10.43 -8.90 -5.49
N PHE A 11 -9.23 -8.88 -6.08
CA PHE A 11 -7.97 -8.70 -5.34
C PHE A 11 -8.00 -7.41 -4.51
N ARG A 12 -8.29 -6.27 -5.15
CA ARG A 12 -8.28 -4.96 -4.48
C ARG A 12 -9.25 -4.92 -3.30
N LYS A 13 -10.44 -5.53 -3.45
CA LYS A 13 -11.44 -5.65 -2.37
C LYS A 13 -10.96 -6.56 -1.23
N ALA A 14 -10.34 -7.69 -1.57
CA ALA A 14 -9.81 -8.61 -0.57
C ALA A 14 -8.69 -7.97 0.27
N VAL A 15 -7.81 -7.21 -0.38
CA VAL A 15 -6.74 -6.45 0.31
C VAL A 15 -7.35 -5.44 1.29
N ILE A 16 -8.19 -4.51 0.86
CA ILE A 16 -8.74 -3.49 1.79
C ILE A 16 -9.54 -4.13 2.93
N HIS A 17 -10.22 -5.26 2.69
CA HIS A 17 -10.92 -6.01 3.73
C HIS A 17 -9.96 -6.60 4.77
N ALA A 18 -8.81 -7.16 4.35
CA ALA A 18 -7.80 -7.72 5.24
C ALA A 18 -7.20 -6.68 6.21
N TYR A 19 -7.21 -5.40 5.81
CA TYR A 19 -6.75 -4.25 6.59
C TYR A 19 -7.89 -3.50 7.31
N ASP A 20 -9.10 -4.07 7.41
CA ASP A 20 -10.26 -3.40 8.01
C ASP A 20 -10.52 -1.99 7.40
N TYR A 21 -10.31 -1.87 6.08
CA TYR A 21 -10.50 -0.65 5.30
C TYR A 21 -9.69 0.57 5.81
N ARG A 22 -8.54 0.31 6.46
CA ARG A 22 -7.61 1.33 6.94
C ARG A 22 -6.45 1.52 5.99
N CYS A 23 -5.94 2.74 5.93
CA CYS A 23 -4.65 2.99 5.29
C CYS A 23 -3.55 2.37 6.16
N SER A 24 -2.71 1.55 5.55
CA SER A 24 -1.57 0.89 6.19
C SER A 24 -0.55 1.90 6.74
N LEU A 25 -0.43 3.09 6.11
CA LEU A 25 0.50 4.12 6.58
C LEU A 25 -0.09 4.99 7.71
N CYS A 26 -1.28 5.58 7.53
CA CYS A 26 -1.81 6.59 8.45
C CYS A 26 -3.06 6.18 9.25
N ASN A 27 -3.48 4.92 9.17
CA ASN A 27 -4.68 4.38 9.83
C ASN A 27 -6.03 5.01 9.43
N LEU A 28 -6.05 5.95 8.47
CA LEU A 28 -7.28 6.60 7.99
C LEU A 28 -8.30 5.55 7.51
N LYS A 29 -9.52 5.62 8.04
CA LYS A 29 -10.67 4.80 7.68
C LYS A 29 -11.87 5.69 7.40
N VAL A 30 -12.33 5.70 6.16
CA VAL A 30 -13.57 6.38 5.75
C VAL A 30 -14.30 5.46 4.78
N ILE A 31 -15.51 5.06 5.16
CA ILE A 31 -16.33 4.09 4.43
C ILE A 31 -17.71 4.69 4.25
N LYS A 32 -18.16 4.80 3.00
CA LYS A 32 -19.55 5.11 2.65
C LYS A 32 -20.37 3.84 2.44
N SER A 33 -19.76 2.80 1.87
CA SER A 33 -20.30 1.45 1.76
C SER A 33 -19.15 0.44 1.59
N LEU A 34 -19.43 -0.86 1.64
CA LEU A 34 -18.41 -1.91 1.43
C LEU A 34 -17.69 -1.81 0.07
N SER A 35 -18.29 -1.13 -0.92
CA SER A 35 -17.69 -0.89 -2.23
C SER A 35 -17.17 0.54 -2.41
N GLN A 36 -17.29 1.41 -1.40
CA GLN A 36 -16.92 2.83 -1.45
C GLN A 36 -16.16 3.20 -0.18
N SER A 37 -14.83 3.10 -0.24
CA SER A 37 -13.90 3.48 0.81
C SER A 37 -12.87 4.49 0.30
N ILE A 38 -12.26 5.23 1.22
CA ILE A 38 -11.13 6.13 0.92
C ILE A 38 -9.85 5.36 0.53
N VAL A 39 -9.75 4.11 0.94
CA VAL A 39 -8.61 3.23 0.66
C VAL A 39 -8.81 2.41 -0.60
N ASP A 40 -7.68 2.04 -1.19
CA ASP A 40 -7.53 1.12 -2.31
C ASP A 40 -6.61 -0.04 -1.90
N GLY A 41 -6.82 -1.22 -2.50
CA GLY A 41 -5.82 -2.28 -2.49
C GLY A 41 -4.79 -1.98 -3.57
N ALA A 42 -3.59 -1.57 -3.17
CA ALA A 42 -2.46 -1.33 -4.06
C ALA A 42 -1.66 -2.62 -4.22
N HIS A 43 -1.18 -2.90 -5.43
CA HIS A 43 -0.19 -3.94 -5.65
C HIS A 43 1.18 -3.46 -5.20
N ILE A 44 1.94 -4.32 -4.53
CA ILE A 44 3.34 -4.03 -4.17
C ILE A 44 4.25 -4.28 -5.38
N LYS A 45 4.10 -5.46 -6.00
CA LYS A 45 4.68 -5.78 -7.31
C LYS A 45 3.63 -5.64 -8.41
N PRO A 46 3.94 -5.00 -9.55
CA PRO A 46 2.96 -4.69 -10.59
C PRO A 46 2.36 -5.97 -11.17
N PHE A 47 1.02 -6.05 -11.15
CA PHE A 47 0.28 -7.19 -11.70
C PHE A 47 0.63 -7.49 -13.16
N ALA A 48 0.89 -6.46 -13.98
CA ALA A 48 1.17 -6.61 -15.40
C ALA A 48 2.43 -7.46 -15.69
N GLN A 49 3.37 -7.54 -14.75
CA GLN A 49 4.61 -8.29 -14.91
C GLN A 49 4.55 -9.65 -14.22
N PHE A 50 3.94 -9.73 -13.04
CA PHE A 50 4.00 -10.92 -12.19
C PHE A 50 2.72 -11.75 -12.18
N TYR A 51 1.59 -11.18 -12.62
CA TYR A 51 0.26 -11.78 -12.56
C TYR A 51 -0.13 -12.28 -11.15
N ASP A 52 0.46 -11.68 -10.12
CA ASP A 52 0.31 -12.07 -8.72
C ASP A 52 -0.80 -11.27 -8.02
N ASN A 53 -1.91 -11.94 -7.75
CA ASN A 53 -3.07 -11.41 -7.02
C ASN A 53 -3.23 -12.07 -5.64
N ASN A 54 -2.14 -12.55 -5.03
CA ASN A 54 -2.17 -12.96 -3.62
C ASN A 54 -2.28 -11.73 -2.73
N ILE A 55 -3.03 -11.82 -1.63
CA ILE A 55 -3.20 -10.70 -0.68
C ILE A 55 -1.85 -10.22 -0.13
N ASN A 56 -0.85 -11.11 -0.02
CA ASN A 56 0.51 -10.78 0.40
C ASN A 56 1.27 -9.90 -0.61
N ASN A 57 0.79 -9.76 -1.85
CA ASN A 57 1.28 -8.76 -2.82
C ASN A 57 0.45 -7.48 -2.79
N GLY A 58 -0.37 -7.29 -1.75
CA GLY A 58 -1.28 -6.17 -1.60
C GLY A 58 -1.04 -5.37 -0.34
N ILE A 59 -1.27 -4.07 -0.42
CA ILE A 59 -1.29 -3.15 0.72
C ILE A 59 -2.50 -2.22 0.62
N SER A 60 -3.20 -1.97 1.72
CA SER A 60 -4.34 -1.05 1.76
C SER A 60 -3.85 0.37 1.98
N LEU A 61 -4.07 1.29 1.03
CA LEU A 61 -3.59 2.68 1.12
C LEU A 61 -4.69 3.68 0.81
N CYS A 62 -4.73 4.81 1.52
CA CYS A 62 -5.58 5.94 1.11
C CYS A 62 -5.05 6.54 -0.21
N LYS A 63 -5.86 7.33 -0.91
CA LYS A 63 -5.51 7.85 -2.24
C LYS A 63 -4.15 8.57 -2.28
N ASN A 64 -3.85 9.40 -1.27
CA ASN A 64 -2.58 10.13 -1.19
C ASN A 64 -1.39 9.17 -1.05
N HIS A 65 -1.47 8.23 -0.11
CA HIS A 65 -0.37 7.30 0.15
C HIS A 65 -0.24 6.24 -0.93
N HIS A 66 -1.33 5.87 -1.60
CA HIS A 66 -1.27 4.99 -2.76
C HIS A 66 -0.47 5.65 -3.89
N TRP A 67 -0.80 6.90 -4.22
CA TRP A 67 -0.02 7.65 -5.20
C TRP A 67 1.45 7.81 -4.79
N ALA A 68 1.72 8.12 -3.52
CA ALA A 68 3.09 8.29 -3.04
C ALA A 68 3.90 6.98 -3.10
N PHE A 69 3.29 5.85 -2.77
CA PHE A 69 3.90 4.53 -2.87
C PHE A 69 4.24 4.19 -4.32
N ASP A 70 3.28 4.34 -5.24
CA ASP A 70 3.48 4.09 -6.68
C ASP A 70 4.57 4.97 -7.31
N ARG A 71 4.84 6.15 -6.72
CA ARG A 71 5.90 7.07 -7.15
C ARG A 71 7.24 6.83 -6.45
N GLY A 72 7.32 5.86 -5.55
CA GLY A 72 8.53 5.55 -4.80
C GLY A 72 8.91 6.63 -3.80
N ILE A 73 7.97 7.47 -3.35
CA ILE A 73 8.19 8.47 -2.28
C ILE A 73 8.44 7.76 -0.94
N PHE A 74 7.81 6.60 -0.74
CA PHE A 74 8.13 5.73 0.38
C PHE A 74 8.11 4.27 -0.03
N SER A 75 8.75 3.44 0.78
CA SER A 75 8.67 1.99 0.75
C SER A 75 8.68 1.44 2.18
N ILE A 76 8.88 0.14 2.34
CA ILE A 76 8.79 -0.58 3.60
C ILE A 76 10.04 -1.46 3.73
N ASP A 77 10.60 -1.60 4.92
CA ASP A 77 11.74 -2.49 5.20
C ASP A 77 11.29 -3.93 5.52
N ASP A 78 12.24 -4.83 5.81
CA ASP A 78 11.92 -6.24 6.11
C ASP A 78 11.30 -6.45 7.50
N ASN A 79 11.25 -5.40 8.33
CA ASN A 79 10.59 -5.35 9.63
C ASN A 79 9.25 -4.60 9.57
N TYR A 80 8.75 -4.29 8.38
CA TYR A 80 7.54 -3.51 8.15
C TYR A 80 7.59 -2.05 8.64
N GLN A 81 8.79 -1.48 8.75
CA GLN A 81 9.00 -0.06 9.02
C GLN A 81 9.05 0.74 7.73
N VAL A 82 8.55 1.96 7.78
CA VAL A 82 8.50 2.86 6.62
C VAL A 82 9.88 3.42 6.30
N LEU A 83 10.21 3.42 5.01
CA LEU A 83 11.39 4.06 4.44
C LEU A 83 10.93 5.21 3.54
N ILE A 84 11.42 6.42 3.76
CA ILE A 84 11.07 7.62 3.00
C ILE A 84 12.22 8.01 2.07
N SER A 85 11.88 8.48 0.87
CA SER A 85 12.81 9.07 -0.12
C SER A 85 13.30 10.44 0.33
N ASP A 86 14.53 10.84 0.02
CA ASP A 86 14.97 12.22 0.26
C ASP A 86 14.62 13.16 -0.91
N ASN A 87 14.14 12.61 -2.02
CA ASN A 87 13.97 13.31 -3.30
C ASN A 87 12.52 13.74 -3.59
N PHE A 88 11.91 14.50 -2.69
CA PHE A 88 10.63 15.17 -2.93
C PHE A 88 10.45 16.39 -2.02
N SER A 89 9.62 17.35 -2.42
CA SER A 89 9.17 18.46 -1.56
C SER A 89 7.74 18.19 -1.08
N GLU A 90 7.43 18.55 0.16
CA GLU A 90 6.12 18.37 0.75
C GLU A 90 5.71 19.58 1.58
N GLU A 91 4.44 19.97 1.43
CA GLU A 91 3.76 20.92 2.31
C GLU A 91 2.46 20.26 2.79
N SER A 92 2.33 20.09 4.11
CA SER A 92 1.18 19.44 4.73
C SER A 92 0.74 20.23 5.96
N PRO A 93 0.19 21.45 5.80
CA PRO A 93 -0.05 22.37 6.92
C PRO A 93 -1.09 21.87 7.92
N ASN A 94 -1.99 20.98 7.51
CA ASN A 94 -3.13 20.52 8.33
C ASN A 94 -3.15 18.99 8.52
N SER A 95 -2.08 18.31 8.13
CA SER A 95 -1.97 16.85 8.22
C SER A 95 -0.54 16.43 8.53
N LYS A 96 -0.38 15.23 9.09
CA LYS A 96 0.95 14.65 9.27
C LYS A 96 1.66 14.51 7.91
N PRO A 97 2.82 15.14 7.69
CA PRO A 97 3.62 14.96 6.48
C PRO A 97 4.07 13.49 6.30
N ILE A 98 4.20 13.04 5.06
CA ILE A 98 4.73 11.72 4.68
C ILE A 98 6.11 11.50 5.30
N ARG A 99 6.97 12.54 5.33
CA ARG A 99 8.32 12.47 5.92
C ARG A 99 8.32 12.06 7.39
N GLU A 100 7.28 12.40 8.15
CA GLU A 100 7.19 12.07 9.58
C GLU A 100 6.79 10.61 9.84
N PHE A 101 6.49 9.82 8.81
CA PHE A 101 6.27 8.38 8.97
C PHE A 101 7.57 7.58 8.95
N GLN A 102 8.73 8.20 8.69
CA GLN A 102 10.02 7.51 8.64
C GLN A 102 10.24 6.64 9.90
N GLY A 103 10.52 5.34 9.67
CA GLY A 103 10.78 4.37 10.74
C GLY A 103 9.53 3.88 11.50
N GLU A 104 8.35 4.42 11.23
CA GLU A 104 7.13 3.90 11.86
C GLU A 104 6.75 2.54 11.28
N THR A 105 6.25 1.63 12.11
CA THR A 105 5.68 0.36 11.63
C THR A 105 4.33 0.63 10.97
N ILE A 106 4.15 0.13 9.74
CA ILE A 106 2.85 0.19 9.07
C ILE A 106 1.81 -0.64 9.82
N LEU A 107 0.53 -0.27 9.71
CA LEU A 107 -0.55 -1.17 10.08
C LEU A 107 -0.49 -2.40 9.17
N LEU A 108 -0.47 -3.58 9.79
CA LEU A 108 -0.53 -4.88 9.12
C LEU A 108 -1.96 -5.44 9.10
N PRO A 109 -2.26 -6.40 8.20
CA PRO A 109 -3.54 -7.10 8.20
C PRO A 109 -3.88 -7.75 9.54
N ASN A 110 -5.17 -7.95 9.81
CA ASN A 110 -5.60 -8.61 11.05
C ASN A 110 -5.17 -10.08 11.16
N SER A 111 -4.74 -10.69 10.05
CA SER A 111 -4.27 -12.07 10.00
C SER A 111 -2.82 -12.12 9.49
N PRO A 112 -1.89 -12.75 10.23
CA PRO A 112 -0.49 -12.92 9.82
C PRO A 112 -0.31 -13.60 8.46
N THR A 113 -1.24 -14.47 8.06
CA THR A 113 -1.20 -15.16 6.76
C THR A 113 -1.32 -14.20 5.58
N TYR A 114 -1.82 -12.99 5.81
CA TYR A 114 -2.02 -11.96 4.78
C TYR A 114 -0.97 -10.86 4.80
N PHE A 115 0.03 -10.93 5.68
CA PHE A 115 1.07 -9.91 5.75
C PHE A 115 1.75 -9.72 4.38
N PRO A 116 2.11 -8.48 4.01
CA PRO A 116 2.89 -8.24 2.80
C PRO A 116 4.12 -9.13 2.75
N SER A 117 4.33 -9.83 1.64
CA SER A 117 5.50 -10.69 1.52
C SER A 117 6.78 -9.85 1.49
N ILE A 118 7.80 -10.29 2.22
CA ILE A 118 9.11 -9.64 2.23
C ILE A 118 9.70 -9.56 0.81
N GLU A 119 9.49 -10.61 0.00
CA GLU A 119 9.91 -10.63 -1.41
C GLU A 119 9.25 -9.50 -2.22
N ALA A 120 7.95 -9.29 -2.08
CA ALA A 120 7.26 -8.20 -2.78
C ALA A 120 7.79 -6.83 -2.34
N ILE A 121 7.97 -6.64 -1.05
CA ILE A 121 8.50 -5.39 -0.49
C ILE A 121 9.93 -5.14 -1.01
N GLN A 122 10.81 -6.15 -0.97
CA GLN A 122 12.17 -6.08 -1.51
C GLN A 122 12.17 -5.68 -2.98
N TRP A 123 11.29 -6.28 -3.78
CA TRP A 123 11.13 -5.91 -5.19
C TRP A 123 10.74 -4.45 -5.34
N HIS A 124 9.76 -3.95 -4.58
CA HIS A 124 9.36 -2.55 -4.61
C HIS A 124 10.53 -1.62 -4.26
N ARG A 125 11.30 -1.96 -3.21
CA ARG A 125 12.50 -1.20 -2.82
C ARG A 125 13.56 -1.12 -3.92
N GLN A 126 13.72 -2.18 -4.70
CA GLN A 126 14.74 -2.25 -5.74
C GLN A 126 14.32 -1.61 -7.08
N ASN A 127 13.02 -1.54 -7.35
CA ASN A 127 12.51 -1.19 -8.69
C ASN A 127 11.66 0.08 -8.74
N ILE A 128 11.01 0.46 -7.64
CA ILE A 128 10.11 1.62 -7.58
C ILE A 128 10.65 2.68 -6.63
N PHE A 129 11.08 2.29 -5.43
CA PHE A 129 11.56 3.22 -4.41
C PHE A 129 12.76 4.01 -4.94
N ARG A 130 12.69 5.34 -4.81
CA ARG A 130 13.72 6.26 -5.26
C ARG A 130 14.36 6.84 -4.01
N GLN A 131 15.57 6.42 -3.66
CA GLN A 131 16.33 7.15 -2.63
C GLN A 131 16.65 8.57 -3.12
#